data_AF-A0AA41RYR8-F1
#
_entry.id   AF-A0AA41RYR8-F1
#
_cell.length_a   1.000
_cell.length_b   1.000
_cell.length_c   1.000
_cell.angle_alpha   90.00
_cell.angle_beta   90.00
_cell.angle_gamma   90.00
#
_symmetry.space_group_name_H-M   'P 1'
#
loop_
_entity.id
_entity.type
_entity.pdbx_description
1 polymer ?
#
loop_
_entity_poly.entity_id
_entity_poly.type
_entity_poly.pdbx_seq_one_letter_code
_entity_poly.pdbx_strand_id
1 'polypeptide(L)'
;MIAYFVASHAAGACWYLLGLQRASKCLREQCRMTDGCGLRILSCEEAVYYGTSGMVLRDRVRLGWGENRHVRFMCLDTADNFGYGAYKWTVPLVTNNSRLEKILFPIFWGLMTLSTFGNLESTTEWLEVVFNIIILTSGLILVTMLIGNIKVFLHATTSKKQTMQLKMRNIEWWMRRRKLPPGFKHRVRQYERQRWAAMRGVDECEMIANLPEGLRRDIKYHLCLDLVRQVPLFQHMDDLVLENICDRVKSLIFPKGEIITKEGDPVQRMLFVVRGHLQSSQVLRDGVKSCCMLGPGNFSGDELLSWCLRRPFIDRLPPSSSTLVTLETTEAFGLEAEDVKYVTQHFRYTFVNEKVKRSARYYSPGWRTWAAVAIQLAWRRYRHRLTLTSLSFIRPRRPLSRCSSLGEDRLRLYAALLTSPKPNQDDFSF
;
A
#
# COMPACT_ATOMS: atom_id res chain seq x y z
N MET A 1 15.48 -16.82 17.72
CA MET A 1 15.13 -17.30 19.07
C MET A 1 15.49 -18.76 19.30
N ILE A 2 15.11 -19.70 18.42
CA ILE A 2 15.42 -21.13 18.62
C ILE A 2 16.92 -21.40 18.81
N ALA A 3 17.77 -20.84 17.94
CA ALA A 3 19.23 -20.96 18.06
C ALA A 3 19.77 -20.42 19.39
N TYR A 4 19.14 -19.38 19.95
CA TYR A 4 19.52 -18.80 21.23
C TYR A 4 19.23 -19.76 22.38
N PHE A 5 18.04 -20.36 22.39
CA PHE A 5 17.64 -21.33 23.41
C PHE A 5 18.50 -22.60 23.37
N VAL A 6 18.81 -23.09 22.16
CA VAL A 6 19.69 -24.26 21.98
C VAL A 6 21.11 -23.96 22.46
N ALA A 7 21.66 -22.78 22.13
CA ALA A 7 22.98 -22.36 22.61
C ALA A 7 23.02 -22.25 24.14
N SER A 8 21.99 -21.68 24.76
CA SER A 8 21.87 -21.59 26.22
C SER A 8 21.78 -22.95 26.89
N HIS A 9 21.04 -23.89 26.31
CA HIS A 9 21.00 -25.26 26.80
C HIS A 9 22.38 -25.93 26.72
N ALA A 10 23.07 -25.79 25.60
CA ALA A 10 24.42 -26.37 25.42
C ALA A 10 25.44 -25.76 26.39
N ALA A 11 25.45 -24.43 26.53
CA ALA A 11 26.32 -23.72 27.47
C ALA A 11 26.05 -24.12 28.92
N GLY A 12 24.76 -24.18 29.30
CA GLY A 12 24.32 -24.64 30.62
C GLY A 12 24.72 -26.08 30.92
N ALA A 13 24.51 -26.99 29.97
CA ALA A 13 24.91 -28.39 30.12
C ALA A 13 26.43 -28.54 30.30
N CYS A 14 27.23 -27.81 29.51
CA CYS A 14 28.69 -27.80 29.67
C CYS A 14 29.09 -27.26 31.04
N TRP A 15 28.46 -26.18 31.49
CA TRP A 15 28.69 -25.61 32.82
C TRP A 15 28.35 -26.59 33.95
N TYR A 16 27.23 -27.31 33.85
CA TYR A 16 26.84 -28.31 34.84
C TYR A 16 27.83 -29.48 34.90
N LEU A 17 28.26 -30.00 33.74
CA LEU A 17 29.23 -31.10 33.66
C LEU A 17 30.60 -30.70 34.21
N LEU A 18 31.08 -29.50 33.88
CA LEU A 18 32.35 -28.97 34.41
C LEU A 18 32.26 -28.70 35.92
N GLY A 19 31.12 -28.24 36.42
CA GLY A 19 30.88 -28.11 37.86
C GLY A 19 30.87 -29.45 38.59
N LEU A 20 30.29 -30.49 37.99
CA LEU A 20 30.35 -31.85 38.53
C LEU A 20 31.80 -32.37 38.55
N GLN A 21 32.57 -32.11 37.50
CA GLN A 21 34.01 -32.43 37.48
C GLN A 21 34.77 -31.69 38.58
N ARG A 22 34.44 -30.42 38.83
CA ARG A 22 35.04 -29.61 39.91
C ARG A 22 34.69 -30.16 41.30
N ALA A 23 33.43 -30.52 41.55
CA ALA A 23 33.01 -31.21 42.77
C ALA A 23 33.72 -32.56 42.93
N SER A 24 33.89 -33.31 41.85
CA SER A 24 34.65 -34.58 41.89
C SER A 24 36.14 -34.36 42.20
N LYS A 25 36.73 -33.24 41.79
CA LYS A 25 38.11 -32.86 42.12
C LYS A 25 38.26 -32.61 43.63
N CYS A 26 37.33 -31.86 44.24
CA CYS A 26 37.30 -31.65 45.70
C CYS A 26 37.21 -32.99 46.45
N LEU A 27 36.29 -33.87 46.04
CA LEU A 27 36.13 -35.20 46.66
C LEU A 27 37.38 -36.09 46.51
N ARG A 28 38.08 -36.01 45.37
CA ARG A 28 39.35 -36.72 45.16
C ARG A 28 40.47 -36.20 46.04
N GLU A 29 40.57 -34.89 46.22
CA GLU A 29 41.58 -34.27 47.07
C GLU A 29 41.37 -34.66 48.55
N GLN A 30 40.12 -34.61 49.03
CA GLN A 30 39.77 -35.05 50.39
C GLN A 30 40.00 -36.56 50.60
N CYS A 31 39.73 -37.39 49.59
CA CYS A 31 40.03 -38.82 49.63
C CYS A 31 41.54 -39.09 49.78
N ARG A 32 42.40 -38.34 49.08
CA ARG A 32 43.87 -38.49 49.23
C ARG A 32 44.36 -38.17 50.64
N MET A 33 43.63 -37.34 51.38
CA MET A 33 43.97 -36.97 52.75
C MET A 33 43.38 -37.92 53.81
N THR A 34 42.48 -38.83 53.42
CA THR A 34 41.82 -39.73 54.37
C THR A 34 42.41 -41.15 54.30
N ASP A 35 42.87 -41.66 55.43
CA ASP A 35 43.44 -43.01 55.53
C ASP A 35 42.40 -44.08 55.13
N GLY A 36 42.81 -44.99 54.24
CA GLY A 36 41.95 -46.08 53.73
C GLY A 36 41.07 -45.71 52.52
N CYS A 37 41.16 -44.50 51.98
CA CYS A 37 40.40 -44.12 50.78
C CYS A 37 41.15 -44.47 49.49
N GLY A 38 40.66 -45.47 48.75
CA GLY A 38 41.13 -45.82 47.40
C GLY A 38 40.37 -45.09 46.30
N LEU A 39 41.03 -44.72 45.20
CA LEU A 39 40.39 -44.08 44.01
C LEU A 39 39.23 -44.91 43.41
N ARG A 40 39.18 -46.22 43.67
CA ARG A 40 38.08 -47.12 43.32
C ARG A 40 36.76 -46.78 44.03
N ILE A 41 36.81 -46.18 45.22
CA ILE A 41 35.63 -45.76 46.01
C ILE A 41 34.90 -44.59 45.32
N LEU A 42 35.67 -43.72 44.65
CA LEU A 42 35.20 -42.53 43.92
C LEU A 42 34.81 -42.81 42.46
N SER A 43 35.21 -43.95 41.89
CA SER A 43 34.85 -44.30 40.51
C SER A 43 33.46 -44.94 40.48
N CYS A 44 32.60 -44.45 39.60
CA CYS A 44 31.33 -45.09 39.32
C CYS A 44 31.54 -46.15 38.23
N GLU A 45 31.62 -47.42 38.60
CA GLU A 45 31.27 -48.51 37.66
C GLU A 45 29.74 -48.69 37.61
N GLU A 46 29.06 -48.38 38.73
CA GLU A 46 27.61 -48.21 38.84
C GLU A 46 27.30 -46.88 39.56
N ALA A 47 26.28 -46.16 39.09
CA ALA A 47 25.92 -44.84 39.59
C ALA A 47 25.48 -44.90 41.06
N VAL A 48 26.19 -44.23 41.96
CA VAL A 48 25.75 -44.05 43.35
C VAL A 48 24.62 -43.03 43.35
N TYR A 49 23.40 -43.53 43.40
CA TYR A 49 22.20 -42.72 43.60
C TYR A 49 22.18 -42.27 45.06
N TYR A 50 22.43 -40.98 45.33
CA TYR A 50 22.23 -40.37 46.66
C TYR A 50 20.74 -40.08 46.94
N GLY A 51 19.86 -40.95 46.43
CA GLY A 51 18.42 -40.93 46.64
C GLY A 51 18.01 -42.24 47.29
N THR A 52 17.49 -42.14 48.50
CA THR A 52 16.98 -43.24 49.33
C THR A 52 16.01 -44.16 48.57
N SER A 53 16.36 -45.45 48.50
CA SER A 53 15.55 -46.60 48.97
C SER A 53 15.83 -47.85 48.12
N GLY A 54 16.51 -48.83 48.71
CA GLY A 54 16.06 -50.23 48.59
C GLY A 54 16.76 -51.17 47.61
N MET A 55 17.75 -50.77 46.80
CA MET A 55 18.48 -51.74 45.97
C MET A 55 20.00 -51.64 46.10
N VAL A 56 20.53 -52.57 46.89
CA VAL A 56 21.87 -53.20 46.80
C VAL A 56 23.05 -52.24 46.59
N LEU A 57 23.42 -51.51 47.64
CA LEU A 57 24.79 -51.04 47.81
C LEU A 57 25.60 -52.16 48.48
N ARG A 58 26.20 -53.02 47.65
CA ARG A 58 27.08 -54.13 48.11
C ARG A 58 28.39 -53.65 48.72
N ASP A 59 28.67 -52.34 48.70
CA ASP A 59 29.93 -51.75 49.12
C ASP A 59 29.74 -50.80 50.31
N ARG A 60 29.84 -51.35 51.54
CA ARG A 60 29.73 -50.61 52.81
C ARG A 60 30.77 -49.49 52.93
N VAL A 61 31.90 -49.62 52.26
CA VAL A 61 33.00 -48.63 52.30
C VAL A 61 32.61 -47.36 51.54
N ARG A 62 31.91 -47.50 50.40
CA ARG A 62 31.42 -46.35 49.61
C ARG A 62 30.30 -45.59 50.32
N LEU A 63 29.42 -46.30 51.02
CA LEU A 63 28.38 -45.68 51.86
C LEU A 63 28.99 -44.89 53.02
N GLY A 64 29.94 -45.48 53.73
CA GLY A 64 30.66 -44.79 54.82
C GLY A 64 31.44 -43.57 54.33
N TRP A 65 32.02 -43.63 53.12
CA TRP A 65 32.65 -42.47 52.49
C TRP A 65 31.64 -41.37 52.12
N GLY A 66 30.48 -41.74 51.58
CA GLY A 66 29.40 -40.81 51.23
C GLY A 66 28.75 -40.12 52.44
N GLU A 67 28.82 -40.74 53.62
CA GLU A 67 28.30 -40.22 54.89
C GLU A 67 29.36 -39.47 55.73
N ASN A 68 30.61 -39.37 55.25
CA ASN A 68 31.66 -38.68 55.98
C ASN A 68 31.34 -37.18 56.12
N ARG A 69 31.01 -36.77 57.35
CA ARG A 69 30.58 -35.41 57.68
C ARG A 69 31.62 -34.34 57.31
N HIS A 70 32.91 -34.65 57.42
CA HIS A 70 33.97 -33.69 57.09
C HIS A 70 34.06 -33.44 55.58
N VAL A 71 34.03 -34.52 54.78
CA VAL A 71 34.12 -34.44 53.31
C VAL A 71 32.88 -33.74 52.73
N ARG A 72 31.69 -34.06 53.27
CA ARG A 72 30.45 -33.39 52.89
C ARG A 72 30.47 -31.91 53.24
N PHE A 73 30.92 -31.56 54.44
CA PHE A 73 31.06 -30.16 54.85
C PHE A 73 32.05 -29.38 53.96
N MET A 74 33.17 -30.00 53.57
CA MET A 74 34.19 -29.34 52.76
C MET A 74 33.80 -29.20 51.28
N CYS A 75 33.07 -30.17 50.71
CA CYS A 75 32.82 -30.22 49.26
C CYS A 75 31.36 -30.03 48.84
N LEU A 76 30.37 -30.38 49.65
CA LEU A 76 28.97 -30.56 49.20
C LEU A 76 27.93 -29.73 49.97
N ASP A 77 28.17 -29.42 51.24
CA ASP A 77 27.19 -28.70 52.08
C ASP A 77 27.32 -27.17 51.95
N THR A 78 28.54 -26.66 51.74
CA THR A 78 28.79 -25.23 51.48
C THR A 78 29.69 -25.06 50.26
N ALA A 79 29.46 -24.00 49.49
CA ALA A 79 30.20 -23.71 48.27
C ALA A 79 31.42 -22.80 48.49
N ASP A 80 31.68 -22.38 49.74
CA ASP A 80 32.76 -21.46 50.11
C ASP A 80 34.02 -22.17 50.63
N ASN A 81 33.90 -23.42 51.04
CA ASN A 81 34.99 -24.21 51.63
C ASN A 81 36.01 -24.72 50.60
N PHE A 82 35.69 -24.61 49.31
CA PHE A 82 36.55 -25.00 48.20
C PHE A 82 36.44 -23.97 47.06
N GLY A 83 37.53 -23.76 46.33
CA GLY A 83 37.59 -22.83 45.19
C GLY A 83 36.83 -23.37 43.97
N TYR A 84 35.49 -23.29 44.02
CA TYR A 84 34.59 -23.70 42.94
C TYR A 84 34.47 -22.68 41.81
N GLY A 85 34.75 -21.41 42.09
CA GLY A 85 34.77 -20.37 41.08
C GLY A 85 33.43 -20.24 40.33
N ALA A 86 33.49 -20.22 39.00
CA ALA A 86 32.33 -20.09 38.12
C ALA A 86 31.29 -21.22 38.29
N TYR A 87 31.64 -22.33 38.95
CA TYR A 87 30.75 -23.47 39.18
C TYR A 87 30.15 -23.50 40.59
N LYS A 88 30.32 -22.46 41.41
CA LYS A 88 29.81 -22.41 42.79
C LYS A 88 28.33 -22.80 42.91
N TRP A 89 27.50 -22.33 41.98
CA TRP A 89 26.05 -22.62 42.01
C TRP A 89 25.71 -24.07 41.61
N THR A 90 26.67 -24.86 41.10
CA THR A 90 26.45 -26.28 40.82
C THR A 90 26.49 -27.14 42.09
N VAL A 91 27.19 -26.70 43.15
CA VAL A 91 27.39 -27.48 44.39
C VAL A 91 26.06 -27.93 45.03
N PRO A 92 25.09 -27.03 45.33
CA PRO A 92 23.79 -27.45 45.85
C PRO A 92 22.97 -28.30 44.86
N LEU A 93 23.28 -28.24 43.57
CA LEU A 93 22.60 -29.01 42.53
C LEU A 93 23.14 -30.45 42.41
N VAL A 94 24.39 -30.69 42.81
CA VAL A 94 25.00 -32.03 42.80
C VAL A 94 24.29 -32.95 43.79
N THR A 95 23.98 -32.45 44.98
CA THR A 95 23.32 -33.21 46.07
C THR A 95 21.80 -33.27 45.93
N ASN A 96 21.22 -32.45 45.06
CA ASN A 96 19.78 -32.40 44.85
C ASN A 96 19.26 -33.68 44.17
N ASN A 97 18.07 -34.14 44.55
CA ASN A 97 17.44 -35.34 44.00
C ASN A 97 16.44 -35.04 42.88
N SER A 98 16.00 -33.78 42.71
CA SER A 98 15.02 -33.44 41.69
C SER A 98 15.67 -33.39 40.29
N ARG A 99 15.14 -34.21 39.37
CA ARG A 99 15.60 -34.22 37.97
C ARG A 99 15.27 -32.91 37.24
N LEU A 100 14.17 -32.27 37.62
CA LEU A 100 13.72 -31.02 37.02
C LEU A 100 14.69 -29.88 37.31
N GLU A 101 15.17 -29.73 38.56
CA GLU A 101 16.13 -28.67 38.88
C GLU A 101 17.48 -28.90 38.18
N LYS A 102 17.90 -30.17 38.05
CA LYS A 102 19.11 -30.54 37.29
C LYS A 102 19.04 -30.21 35.80
N ILE A 103 17.85 -30.03 35.24
CA ILE A 103 17.66 -29.63 33.82
C ILE A 103 17.42 -28.12 33.71
N LEU A 104 16.52 -27.58 34.53
CA LEU A 104 16.09 -26.17 34.42
C LEU A 104 17.18 -25.20 34.89
N PHE A 105 17.93 -25.54 35.94
CA PHE A 105 18.92 -24.64 36.51
C PHE A 105 20.13 -24.42 35.59
N PRO A 106 20.68 -25.44 34.91
CA PRO A 106 21.69 -25.21 33.87
C PRO A 106 21.17 -24.39 32.69
N ILE A 107 19.94 -24.62 32.22
CA ILE A 107 19.32 -23.79 31.16
C ILE A 107 19.20 -22.34 31.61
N PHE A 108 18.76 -22.11 32.85
CA PHE A 108 18.66 -20.79 33.46
C PHE A 108 20.03 -20.10 33.51
N TRP A 109 21.07 -20.79 33.98
CA TRP A 109 22.44 -20.26 34.00
C TRP A 109 22.92 -19.93 32.58
N GLY A 110 22.73 -20.83 31.61
CA GLY A 110 23.12 -20.62 30.22
C GLY A 110 22.37 -19.47 29.55
N LEU A 111 21.09 -19.27 29.86
CA LEU A 111 20.31 -18.11 29.41
C LEU A 111 20.85 -16.83 30.03
N MET A 112 21.11 -16.81 31.34
CA MET A 112 21.63 -15.64 32.06
C MET A 112 23.01 -15.22 31.53
N THR A 113 23.93 -16.17 31.36
CA THR A 113 25.30 -15.87 30.92
C THR A 113 25.36 -15.46 29.45
N LEU A 114 24.64 -16.15 28.56
CA LEU A 114 24.59 -15.76 27.13
C LEU A 114 23.80 -14.48 26.86
N SER A 115 22.94 -14.05 27.80
CA SER A 115 22.24 -12.76 27.73
C SER A 115 23.03 -11.61 28.33
N THR A 116 24.28 -11.84 28.73
CA THR A 116 25.17 -10.87 29.39
C THR A 116 24.66 -10.36 30.74
N PHE A 117 23.68 -11.05 31.35
CA PHE A 117 23.17 -10.78 32.70
C PHE A 117 23.88 -11.58 33.80
N GLY A 118 24.80 -12.48 33.43
CA GLY A 118 25.48 -13.38 34.37
C GLY A 118 26.55 -12.68 35.19
N ASN A 119 26.47 -12.83 36.53
CA ASN A 119 27.57 -12.53 37.43
C ASN A 119 28.49 -13.75 37.51
N LEU A 120 29.69 -13.64 36.95
CA LEU A 120 30.71 -14.67 37.06
C LEU A 120 31.68 -14.31 38.19
N GLU A 121 31.87 -15.24 39.13
CA GLU A 121 32.92 -15.12 40.15
C GLU A 121 34.30 -15.33 39.52
N SER A 122 35.31 -14.61 40.03
CA SER A 122 36.69 -14.73 39.55
C SER A 122 37.25 -16.11 39.88
N THR A 123 37.94 -16.70 38.90
CA THR A 123 38.56 -18.04 39.03
C THR A 123 40.05 -17.94 38.72
N THR A 124 40.86 -18.78 39.36
CA THR A 124 42.32 -18.82 39.18
C THR A 124 42.78 -19.93 38.21
N GLU A 125 41.84 -20.71 37.70
CA GLU A 125 42.11 -21.91 36.90
C GLU A 125 41.98 -21.60 35.40
N TRP A 126 43.05 -21.83 34.64
CA TRP A 126 43.15 -21.42 33.24
C TRP A 126 42.06 -22.00 32.33
N LEU A 127 41.65 -23.26 32.55
CA LEU A 127 40.57 -23.90 31.76
C LEU A 127 39.20 -23.23 31.99
N GLU A 128 38.94 -22.79 33.23
CA GLU A 128 37.69 -22.12 33.60
C GLU A 128 37.65 -20.72 32.96
N VAL A 129 38.77 -20.00 32.99
CA VAL A 129 38.93 -18.71 32.33
C VAL A 129 38.69 -18.82 30.82
N VAL A 130 39.28 -19.80 30.14
CA VAL A 130 39.08 -20.01 28.69
C VAL A 130 37.62 -20.33 28.36
N PHE A 131 36.98 -21.22 29.13
CA PHE A 131 35.56 -21.54 28.95
C PHE A 131 34.68 -20.29 29.10
N ASN A 132 34.92 -19.48 30.13
CA ASN A 132 34.17 -18.24 30.36
C ASN A 132 34.37 -17.22 29.24
N ILE A 133 35.59 -17.06 28.71
CA ILE A 133 35.85 -16.20 27.55
C ILE A 133 35.04 -16.66 26.33
N ILE A 134 35.01 -17.96 26.03
CA ILE A 134 34.26 -18.52 24.89
C ILE A 134 32.75 -18.29 25.06
N ILE A 135 32.19 -18.54 26.25
CA ILE A 135 30.77 -18.35 26.51
C ILE A 135 30.38 -16.87 26.47
N LEU A 136 31.19 -15.98 27.04
CA LEU A 136 30.92 -14.53 27.03
C LEU A 136 31.00 -13.96 25.61
N THR A 137 32.02 -14.32 24.85
CA THR A 137 32.18 -13.86 23.45
C THR A 137 31.07 -14.40 22.55
N SER A 138 30.72 -15.68 22.66
CA SER A 138 29.60 -16.25 21.91
C SER A 138 28.25 -15.65 22.31
N GLY A 139 28.03 -15.39 23.61
CA GLY A 139 26.84 -14.67 24.11
C GLY A 139 26.71 -13.27 23.50
N LEU A 140 27.80 -12.50 23.50
CA LEU A 140 27.82 -11.16 22.88
C LEU A 140 27.49 -11.21 21.39
N ILE A 141 28.05 -12.18 20.65
CA ILE A 141 27.76 -12.38 19.22
C ILE A 141 26.28 -12.75 19.02
N LEU A 142 25.73 -13.66 19.83
CA LEU A 142 24.33 -14.07 19.72
C LEU A 142 23.36 -12.93 20.03
N VAL A 143 23.63 -12.13 21.07
CA VAL A 143 22.80 -10.97 21.43
C VAL A 143 22.83 -9.90 20.34
N THR A 144 24.03 -9.57 19.82
CA THR A 144 24.16 -8.58 18.74
C THR A 144 23.45 -9.03 17.46
N MET A 145 23.58 -10.30 17.08
CA MET A 145 22.82 -10.88 15.95
C MET A 145 21.31 -10.84 16.18
N LEU A 146 20.84 -11.19 17.39
CA LEU A 146 19.41 -11.15 17.72
C LEU A 146 18.86 -9.73 17.60
N ILE A 147 19.55 -8.74 18.18
CA ILE A 147 19.17 -7.32 18.09
C ILE A 147 19.17 -6.86 16.63
N GLY A 148 20.18 -7.25 15.84
CA GLY A 148 20.26 -6.93 14.41
C GLY A 148 19.05 -7.47 13.63
N ASN A 149 18.73 -8.74 13.81
CA ASN A 149 17.59 -9.38 13.14
C ASN A 149 16.25 -8.75 13.54
N ILE A 150 16.04 -8.44 14.81
CA ILE A 150 14.85 -7.74 15.29
C ILE A 150 14.73 -6.35 14.65
N LYS A 151 15.83 -5.60 14.58
CA LYS A 151 15.85 -4.27 13.93
C LYS A 151 15.47 -4.36 12.44
N VAL A 152 16.04 -5.31 11.70
CA VAL A 152 15.73 -5.51 10.26
C VAL A 152 14.25 -5.88 10.08
N PHE A 153 13.74 -6.81 10.88
CA PHE A 153 12.33 -7.21 10.84
C PHE A 153 11.38 -6.05 11.17
N LEU A 154 11.68 -5.29 12.24
CA LEU A 154 10.90 -4.11 12.61
C LEU A 154 10.94 -3.06 11.51
N HIS A 155 12.10 -2.81 10.91
CA HIS A 155 12.22 -1.87 9.81
C HIS A 155 11.43 -2.33 8.58
N ALA A 156 11.53 -3.61 8.20
CA ALA A 156 10.78 -4.17 7.08
C ALA A 156 9.26 -4.01 7.25
N THR A 157 8.75 -4.26 8.46
CA THR A 157 7.30 -4.17 8.77
C THR A 157 6.80 -2.74 8.97
N THR A 158 7.64 -1.84 9.50
CA THR A 158 7.21 -0.47 9.87
C THR A 158 7.62 0.62 8.88
N SER A 159 8.57 0.35 7.97
CA SER A 159 9.13 1.33 7.03
C SER A 159 8.04 2.11 6.26
N LYS A 160 7.11 1.41 5.60
CA LYS A 160 6.02 2.05 4.83
C LYS A 160 5.12 2.93 5.69
N LYS A 161 4.83 2.51 6.93
CA LYS A 161 4.03 3.32 7.86
C LYS A 161 4.80 4.56 8.31
N GLN A 162 6.10 4.42 8.59
CA GLN A 162 6.97 5.52 8.98
C GLN A 162 7.12 6.54 7.85
N THR A 163 7.32 6.10 6.60
CA THR A 163 7.41 7.02 5.45
C THR A 163 6.13 7.83 5.26
N MET A 164 4.96 7.19 5.39
CA MET A 164 3.67 7.89 5.37
C MET A 164 3.53 8.89 6.52
N GLN A 165 3.91 8.51 7.74
CA GLN A 165 3.85 9.41 8.90
C GLN A 165 4.77 10.63 8.73
N LEU A 166 5.98 10.43 8.21
CA LEU A 166 6.92 11.51 7.90
C LEU A 166 6.36 12.44 6.82
N LYS A 167 5.79 11.89 5.74
CA LYS A 167 5.12 12.67 4.68
C LYS A 167 3.98 13.52 5.26
N MET A 168 3.10 12.93 6.06
CA MET A 168 1.98 13.64 6.70
C MET A 168 2.47 14.74 7.65
N ARG A 169 3.53 14.49 8.43
CA ARG A 169 4.15 15.50 9.31
C ARG A 169 4.71 16.68 8.51
N ASN A 170 5.39 16.40 7.40
CA ASN A 170 5.95 17.43 6.52
C ASN A 170 4.84 18.28 5.88
N ILE A 171 3.76 17.64 5.41
CA ILE A 171 2.59 18.34 4.88
C ILE A 171 1.96 19.21 5.97
N GLU A 172 1.75 18.70 7.18
CA GLU A 172 1.17 19.47 8.28
C GLU A 172 2.05 20.66 8.69
N TRP A 173 3.37 20.47 8.73
CA TRP A 173 4.32 21.57 8.95
C TRP A 173 4.21 22.63 7.84
N TRP A 174 4.22 22.21 6.58
CA TRP A 174 4.10 23.11 5.44
C TRP A 174 2.77 23.89 5.46
N MET A 175 1.67 23.21 5.77
CA MET A 175 0.34 23.85 5.86
C MET A 175 0.26 24.89 6.98
N ARG A 176 0.91 24.62 8.12
CA ARG A 176 1.03 25.59 9.22
C ARG A 176 1.90 26.78 8.82
N ARG A 177 3.05 26.54 8.19
CA ARG A 177 3.97 27.59 7.71
C ARG A 177 3.30 28.52 6.70
N ARG A 178 2.46 27.98 5.81
CA ARG A 178 1.69 28.74 4.81
C ARG A 178 0.38 29.34 5.33
N LYS A 179 0.03 29.14 6.61
CA LYS A 179 -1.19 29.66 7.24
C LYS A 179 -2.48 29.29 6.47
N LEU A 180 -2.57 28.05 5.99
CA LEU A 180 -3.76 27.59 5.26
C LEU A 180 -5.03 27.64 6.15
N PRO A 181 -6.19 28.05 5.60
CA PRO A 181 -7.47 27.99 6.30
C PRO A 181 -7.84 26.56 6.71
N PRO A 182 -8.67 26.38 7.76
CA PRO A 182 -9.01 25.06 8.30
C PRO A 182 -9.69 24.15 7.28
N GLY A 183 -10.52 24.69 6.39
CA GLY A 183 -11.18 23.93 5.32
C GLY A 183 -10.19 23.28 4.34
N PHE A 184 -9.14 24.01 3.92
CA PHE A 184 -8.09 23.47 3.06
C PHE A 184 -7.27 22.40 3.78
N LYS A 185 -6.91 22.62 5.04
CA LYS A 185 -6.19 21.63 5.85
C LYS A 185 -6.96 20.32 5.96
N HIS A 186 -8.28 20.40 6.19
CA HIS A 186 -9.13 19.21 6.24
C HIS A 186 -9.13 18.46 4.90
N ARG A 187 -9.35 19.17 3.79
CA ARG A 187 -9.34 18.59 2.43
C ARG A 187 -8.02 17.91 2.09
N VAL A 188 -6.88 18.54 2.37
CA VAL A 188 -5.54 17.96 2.13
C VAL A 188 -5.32 16.70 2.98
N ARG A 189 -5.69 16.72 4.28
CA ARG A 189 -5.57 15.53 5.14
C ARG A 189 -6.46 14.38 4.66
N GLN A 190 -7.68 14.69 4.21
CA GLN A 190 -8.61 13.70 3.68
C GLN A 190 -8.06 13.09 2.38
N TYR A 191 -7.55 13.92 1.47
CA TYR A 191 -6.88 13.46 0.24
C TYR A 191 -5.74 12.48 0.54
N GLU A 192 -4.78 12.85 1.40
CA GLU A 192 -3.63 11.99 1.70
C GLU A 192 -4.05 10.67 2.39
N ARG A 193 -5.05 10.70 3.28
CA ARG A 193 -5.56 9.48 3.94
C ARG A 193 -6.25 8.55 2.94
N GLN A 194 -7.09 9.10 2.06
CA GLN A 194 -7.82 8.31 1.06
C GLN A 194 -6.87 7.76 -0.01
N ARG A 195 -5.92 8.58 -0.49
CA ARG A 195 -4.84 8.16 -1.38
C ARG A 195 -4.03 7.01 -0.78
N TRP A 196 -3.69 7.08 0.50
CA TRP A 196 -3.00 5.99 1.21
C TRP A 196 -3.86 4.73 1.35
N ALA A 197 -5.15 4.88 1.66
CA ALA A 197 -6.06 3.74 1.77
C ALA A 197 -6.24 3.00 0.44
N ALA A 198 -6.34 3.75 -0.67
CA ALA A 198 -6.48 3.20 -2.02
C ALA A 198 -5.20 2.50 -2.50
N MET A 199 -4.04 3.18 -2.43
CA MET A 199 -2.81 2.68 -3.05
C MET A 199 -1.82 2.01 -2.07
N ARG A 200 -2.09 2.04 -0.76
CA ARG A 200 -1.17 1.56 0.29
C ARG A 200 0.27 2.13 0.19
N GLY A 201 0.41 3.32 -0.38
CA GLY A 201 1.69 3.98 -0.59
C GLY A 201 2.48 3.53 -1.81
N VAL A 202 1.86 2.78 -2.73
CA VAL A 202 2.47 2.43 -4.01
C VAL A 202 2.11 3.52 -5.01
N ASP A 203 3.11 4.10 -5.67
CA ASP A 203 2.88 4.95 -6.84
C ASP A 203 3.06 4.07 -8.09
N GLU A 204 1.99 3.88 -8.87
CA GLU A 204 2.00 3.02 -10.05
C GLU A 204 3.07 3.45 -11.06
N CYS A 205 3.26 4.76 -11.23
CA CYS A 205 4.28 5.32 -12.12
C CYS A 205 5.69 5.01 -11.63
N GLU A 206 5.94 5.05 -10.32
CA GLU A 206 7.23 4.71 -9.72
C GLU A 206 7.52 3.21 -9.81
N MET A 207 6.49 2.37 -9.66
CA MET A 207 6.61 0.91 -9.70
C MET A 207 7.07 0.40 -11.08
N ILE A 208 6.62 1.06 -12.15
CA ILE A 208 7.00 0.72 -13.54
C ILE A 208 8.15 1.60 -14.09
N ALA A 209 8.70 2.52 -13.29
CA ALA A 209 9.70 3.48 -13.77
C ALA A 209 11.02 2.81 -14.21
N ASN A 210 11.41 1.72 -13.55
CA ASN A 210 12.64 0.99 -13.83
C ASN A 210 12.48 -0.07 -14.93
N LEU A 211 11.27 -0.27 -15.45
CA LEU A 211 11.02 -1.22 -16.53
C LEU A 211 11.44 -0.63 -17.87
N PRO A 212 11.89 -1.47 -18.83
CA PRO A 212 12.11 -1.03 -20.20
C PRO A 212 10.85 -0.39 -20.78
N GLU A 213 11.04 0.60 -21.64
CA GLU A 213 9.94 1.42 -22.15
C GLU A 213 8.83 0.61 -22.84
N GLY A 214 9.19 -0.41 -23.64
CA GLY A 214 8.22 -1.30 -24.27
C GLY A 214 7.31 -2.00 -23.26
N LEU A 215 7.88 -2.62 -22.23
CA LEU A 215 7.12 -3.31 -21.20
C LEU A 215 6.22 -2.35 -20.41
N ARG A 216 6.69 -1.13 -20.15
CA ARG A 216 5.89 -0.09 -19.50
C ARG A 216 4.67 0.28 -20.34
N ARG A 217 4.82 0.39 -21.67
CA ARG A 217 3.70 0.66 -22.59
C ARG A 217 2.72 -0.51 -22.62
N ASP A 218 3.20 -1.75 -22.68
CA ASP A 218 2.34 -2.95 -22.67
C ASP A 218 1.49 -3.03 -21.40
N ILE A 219 2.09 -2.76 -20.23
CA ILE A 219 1.38 -2.72 -18.95
C ILE A 219 0.31 -1.63 -18.95
N LYS A 220 0.67 -0.41 -19.36
CA LYS A 220 -0.31 0.69 -19.45
C LYS A 220 -1.46 0.31 -20.39
N TYR A 221 -1.14 -0.15 -21.59
CA TYR A 221 -2.12 -0.59 -22.59
C TYR A 221 -3.08 -1.62 -22.01
N HIS A 222 -2.58 -2.66 -21.33
CA HIS A 222 -3.42 -3.66 -20.69
C HIS A 222 -4.37 -3.08 -19.62
N LEU A 223 -3.92 -2.08 -18.84
CA LEU A 223 -4.71 -1.47 -17.77
C LEU A 223 -5.77 -0.48 -18.27
N CYS A 224 -5.51 0.26 -19.35
CA CYS A 224 -6.42 1.30 -19.83
C CYS A 224 -7.25 0.93 -21.06
N LEU A 225 -6.90 -0.10 -21.82
CA LEU A 225 -7.53 -0.37 -23.12
C LEU A 225 -9.06 -0.49 -23.03
N ASP A 226 -9.57 -1.24 -22.07
CA ASP A 226 -11.00 -1.48 -21.92
C ASP A 226 -11.76 -0.18 -21.61
N LEU A 227 -11.15 0.71 -20.83
CA LEU A 227 -11.72 2.00 -20.45
C LEU A 227 -11.67 2.99 -21.62
N VAL A 228 -10.56 3.05 -22.35
CA VAL A 228 -10.42 3.89 -23.55
C VAL A 228 -11.41 3.43 -24.62
N ARG A 229 -11.60 2.12 -24.81
CA ARG A 229 -12.58 1.56 -25.76
C ARG A 229 -14.04 1.83 -25.37
N GLN A 230 -14.35 2.32 -24.18
CA GLN A 230 -15.72 2.75 -23.87
C GLN A 230 -16.09 4.05 -24.57
N VAL A 231 -15.11 4.85 -25.01
CA VAL A 231 -15.39 6.01 -25.86
C VAL A 231 -15.73 5.50 -27.26
N PRO A 232 -16.95 5.74 -27.75
CA PRO A 232 -17.40 5.20 -29.04
C PRO A 232 -16.57 5.69 -30.23
N LEU A 233 -15.87 6.81 -30.07
CA LEU A 233 -14.95 7.34 -31.07
C LEU A 233 -13.65 6.51 -31.13
N PHE A 234 -13.13 6.05 -29.99
CA PHE A 234 -11.88 5.27 -29.91
C PHE A 234 -12.05 3.82 -30.37
N GLN A 235 -13.26 3.26 -30.30
CA GLN A 235 -13.56 1.90 -30.81
C GLN A 235 -13.27 1.70 -32.30
N HIS A 236 -13.28 2.78 -33.07
CA HIS A 236 -13.10 2.76 -34.51
C HIS A 236 -11.67 3.13 -34.95
N MET A 237 -10.75 3.26 -33.99
CA MET A 237 -9.35 3.62 -34.24
C MET A 237 -8.47 2.37 -34.29
N ASP A 238 -7.37 2.47 -35.02
CA ASP A 238 -6.36 1.41 -35.12
C ASP A 238 -5.63 1.23 -33.78
N ASP A 239 -5.16 0.00 -33.51
CA ASP A 239 -4.51 -0.33 -32.23
C ASP A 239 -3.26 0.54 -31.95
N LEU A 240 -2.54 0.96 -32.99
CA LEU A 240 -1.40 1.89 -32.86
C LEU A 240 -1.82 3.23 -32.23
N VAL A 241 -2.99 3.75 -32.58
CA VAL A 241 -3.52 5.00 -32.03
C VAL A 241 -3.97 4.78 -30.59
N LEU A 242 -4.62 3.65 -30.32
CA LEU A 242 -5.04 3.27 -28.97
C LEU A 242 -3.86 3.10 -28.03
N GLU A 243 -2.78 2.46 -28.46
CA GLU A 243 -1.53 2.34 -27.71
C GLU A 243 -0.95 3.71 -27.35
N ASN A 244 -0.94 4.63 -28.32
CA ASN A 244 -0.47 6.00 -28.10
C ASN A 244 -1.35 6.82 -27.15
N ILE A 245 -2.67 6.61 -27.17
CA ILE A 245 -3.58 7.20 -26.19
C ILE A 245 -3.29 6.63 -24.80
N CYS A 246 -3.22 5.30 -24.70
CA CYS A 246 -3.00 4.59 -23.46
C CYS A 246 -1.66 4.93 -22.78
N ASP A 247 -0.59 5.16 -23.54
CA ASP A 247 0.69 5.58 -22.96
C ASP A 247 0.64 6.99 -22.32
N ARG A 248 -0.26 7.86 -22.80
CA ARG A 248 -0.41 9.26 -22.32
C ARG A 248 -1.38 9.43 -21.17
N VAL A 249 -2.20 8.41 -20.90
CA VAL A 249 -3.15 8.42 -19.79
C VAL A 249 -2.43 8.41 -18.43
N LYS A 250 -2.94 9.21 -17.49
CA LYS A 250 -2.41 9.32 -16.12
C LYS A 250 -3.43 8.85 -15.09
N SER A 251 -3.00 8.08 -14.10
CA SER A 251 -3.83 7.67 -12.97
C SER A 251 -4.11 8.86 -12.03
N LEU A 252 -5.38 9.07 -11.67
CA LEU A 252 -5.86 10.16 -10.84
C LEU A 252 -6.76 9.60 -9.73
N ILE A 253 -6.63 10.15 -8.53
CA ILE A 253 -7.47 9.81 -7.37
C ILE A 253 -8.07 11.09 -6.83
N PHE A 254 -9.39 11.11 -6.71
CA PHE A 254 -10.12 12.23 -6.14
C PHE A 254 -10.81 11.83 -4.82
N PRO A 255 -10.67 12.65 -3.77
CA PRO A 255 -11.30 12.38 -2.49
C PRO A 255 -12.79 12.68 -2.57
N LYS A 256 -13.59 12.02 -1.72
CA LYS A 256 -15.05 12.27 -1.63
C LYS A 256 -15.37 13.75 -1.39
N GLY A 257 -16.31 14.29 -2.16
CA GLY A 257 -16.82 15.66 -2.05
C GLY A 257 -15.97 16.69 -2.79
N GLU A 258 -14.93 16.26 -3.50
CA GLU A 258 -14.12 17.13 -4.35
C GLU A 258 -14.86 17.53 -5.62
N ILE A 259 -14.80 18.82 -5.95
CA ILE A 259 -15.30 19.38 -7.21
C ILE A 259 -14.15 19.29 -8.22
N ILE A 260 -14.32 18.46 -9.25
CA ILE A 260 -13.31 18.24 -10.28
C ILE A 260 -13.29 19.41 -11.27
N THR A 261 -14.47 19.81 -11.75
CA THR A 261 -14.68 20.89 -12.72
C THR A 261 -16.02 21.53 -12.43
N LYS A 262 -16.13 22.86 -12.56
CA LYS A 262 -17.41 23.55 -12.52
C LYS A 262 -17.91 23.83 -13.93
N GLU A 263 -19.23 23.95 -14.07
CA GLU A 263 -19.86 24.39 -15.31
C GLU A 263 -19.26 25.72 -15.76
N GLY A 264 -18.81 25.80 -17.02
CA GLY A 264 -18.12 26.96 -17.59
C GLY A 264 -16.60 27.00 -17.42
N ASP A 265 -16.02 26.19 -16.52
CA ASP A 265 -14.56 26.11 -16.37
C ASP A 265 -13.91 25.51 -17.63
N PRO A 266 -12.67 25.89 -18.00
CA PRO A 266 -11.98 25.28 -19.12
C PRO A 266 -11.74 23.78 -18.87
N VAL A 267 -12.16 22.92 -19.81
CA VAL A 267 -11.92 21.48 -19.74
C VAL A 267 -10.45 21.19 -20.01
N GLN A 268 -9.72 20.74 -18.99
CA GLN A 268 -8.28 20.47 -19.08
C GLN A 268 -7.96 19.04 -19.49
N ARG A 269 -8.85 18.10 -19.20
CA ARG A 269 -8.64 16.66 -19.45
C ARG A 269 -9.92 15.91 -19.66
N MET A 270 -9.83 14.84 -20.44
CA MET A 270 -10.84 13.78 -20.46
C MET A 270 -10.61 12.85 -19.26
N LEU A 271 -11.69 12.42 -18.61
CA LEU A 271 -11.65 11.53 -17.45
C LEU A 271 -12.39 10.23 -17.77
N PHE A 272 -11.76 9.09 -17.47
CA PHE A 272 -12.34 7.76 -17.55
C PHE A 272 -12.49 7.21 -16.14
N VAL A 273 -13.72 6.95 -15.70
CA VAL A 273 -13.99 6.51 -14.34
C VAL A 273 -13.69 5.01 -14.23
N VAL A 274 -12.71 4.65 -13.39
CA VAL A 274 -12.34 3.26 -13.11
C VAL A 274 -13.15 2.74 -11.93
N ARG A 275 -13.21 3.53 -10.85
CA ARG A 275 -13.93 3.19 -9.62
C ARG A 275 -14.59 4.41 -9.00
N GLY A 276 -15.70 4.16 -8.30
CA GLY A 276 -16.50 5.17 -7.63
C GLY A 276 -17.44 5.90 -8.58
N HIS A 277 -18.12 6.93 -8.06
CA HIS A 277 -19.17 7.63 -8.76
C HIS A 277 -18.99 9.16 -8.71
N LEU A 278 -19.21 9.79 -9.87
CA LEU A 278 -19.25 11.23 -10.02
C LEU A 278 -20.70 11.68 -10.25
N GLN A 279 -21.03 12.81 -9.65
CA GLN A 279 -22.26 13.54 -9.91
C GLN A 279 -21.95 14.66 -10.91
N SER A 280 -22.59 14.62 -12.08
CA SER A 280 -22.58 15.71 -13.05
C SER A 280 -23.86 16.51 -12.91
N SER A 281 -23.73 17.82 -12.67
CA SER A 281 -24.87 18.72 -12.47
C SER A 281 -24.82 19.91 -13.43
N GLN A 282 -25.97 20.26 -14.01
CA GLN A 282 -26.13 21.38 -14.94
C GLN A 282 -27.27 22.27 -14.47
N VAL A 283 -27.07 23.59 -14.50
CA VAL A 283 -28.12 24.55 -14.14
C VAL A 283 -28.90 24.93 -15.39
N LEU A 284 -30.18 24.54 -15.47
CA LEU A 284 -31.05 24.94 -16.57
C LEU A 284 -31.52 26.39 -16.41
N ARG A 285 -31.99 26.99 -17.51
CA ARG A 285 -32.49 28.38 -17.56
C ARG A 285 -33.60 28.69 -16.55
N ASP A 286 -34.37 27.67 -16.16
CA ASP A 286 -35.47 27.81 -15.20
C ASP A 286 -35.02 27.67 -13.72
N GLY A 287 -33.71 27.63 -13.47
CA GLY A 287 -33.13 27.40 -12.14
C GLY A 287 -33.18 25.93 -11.68
N VAL A 288 -33.81 25.05 -12.47
CA VAL A 288 -33.85 23.61 -12.23
C VAL A 288 -32.47 23.00 -12.45
N LYS A 289 -31.97 22.23 -11.48
CA LYS A 289 -30.70 21.50 -11.60
C LYS A 289 -30.95 20.13 -12.20
N SER A 290 -30.42 19.86 -13.40
CA SER A 290 -30.34 18.51 -13.93
C SER A 290 -29.11 17.82 -13.35
N CYS A 291 -29.26 16.56 -12.96
CA CYS A 291 -28.21 15.77 -12.36
C CYS A 291 -28.15 14.41 -13.03
N CYS A 292 -26.94 13.97 -13.39
CA CYS A 292 -26.67 12.62 -13.83
C CYS A 292 -25.50 12.01 -13.05
N MET A 293 -25.49 10.69 -12.94
CA MET A 293 -24.46 9.94 -12.25
C MET A 293 -23.56 9.27 -13.29
N LEU A 294 -22.25 9.46 -13.15
CA LEU A 294 -21.23 8.80 -13.94
C LEU A 294 -20.56 7.75 -13.06
N GLY A 295 -20.71 6.47 -13.42
CA GLY A 295 -20.11 5.36 -12.70
C GLY A 295 -18.89 4.79 -13.41
N PRO A 296 -18.38 3.64 -12.93
CA PRO A 296 -17.31 2.91 -13.59
C PRO A 296 -17.65 2.62 -15.05
N GLY A 297 -16.74 2.96 -15.93
CA GLY A 297 -16.87 2.78 -17.36
C GLY A 297 -17.52 3.96 -18.13
N ASN A 298 -17.95 4.99 -17.41
CA ASN A 298 -18.34 6.26 -18.00
C ASN A 298 -17.12 7.19 -18.12
N PHE A 299 -17.24 8.19 -19.00
CA PHE A 299 -16.23 9.21 -19.20
C PHE A 299 -16.83 10.62 -19.19
N SER A 300 -15.96 11.63 -19.04
CA SER A 300 -16.31 13.05 -19.11
C SER A 300 -15.22 13.83 -19.83
N GLY A 301 -15.53 15.04 -20.30
CA GLY A 301 -14.56 15.91 -21.00
C GLY A 301 -14.55 15.70 -22.53
N ASP A 302 -15.60 15.10 -23.08
CA ASP A 302 -15.76 14.82 -24.51
C ASP A 302 -15.82 16.09 -25.37
N GLU A 303 -16.01 17.26 -24.74
CA GLU A 303 -15.86 18.57 -25.37
C GLU A 303 -14.47 18.72 -26.03
N LEU A 304 -13.42 18.11 -25.44
CA LEU A 304 -12.06 18.12 -25.98
C LEU A 304 -11.92 17.44 -27.34
N LEU A 305 -12.73 16.41 -27.61
CA LEU A 305 -12.73 15.73 -28.91
C LEU A 305 -13.24 16.68 -29.99
N SER A 306 -14.34 17.38 -29.71
CA SER A 306 -14.91 18.36 -30.65
C SER A 306 -13.99 19.57 -30.85
N TRP A 307 -13.30 19.99 -29.80
CA TRP A 307 -12.33 21.09 -29.83
C TRP A 307 -11.12 20.77 -30.72
N CYS A 308 -10.53 19.59 -30.56
CA CYS A 308 -9.37 19.15 -31.35
C CYS A 308 -9.67 19.05 -32.86
N LEU A 309 -10.90 18.68 -33.20
CA LEU A 309 -11.32 18.46 -34.58
C LEU A 309 -11.78 19.77 -35.27
N ARG A 310 -12.02 20.85 -34.52
CA ARG A 310 -12.53 22.11 -35.07
C ARG A 310 -11.56 22.82 -36.02
N ARG A 311 -12.10 23.47 -37.06
CA ARG A 311 -11.40 24.27 -38.08
C ARG A 311 -12.15 25.59 -38.38
N PRO A 312 -11.51 26.78 -38.25
CA PRO A 312 -10.14 27.00 -37.78
C PRO A 312 -9.96 26.58 -36.32
N PHE A 313 -8.76 26.11 -35.99
CA PHE A 313 -8.45 25.67 -34.64
C PHE A 313 -8.43 26.87 -33.68
N ILE A 314 -9.03 26.71 -32.50
CA ILE A 314 -9.08 27.75 -31.47
C ILE A 314 -8.21 27.26 -30.31
N ASP A 315 -7.11 27.94 -30.00
CA ASP A 315 -6.20 27.52 -28.91
C ASP A 315 -6.84 27.62 -27.51
N ARG A 316 -8.01 28.26 -27.38
CA ARG A 316 -8.77 28.33 -26.13
C ARG A 316 -9.51 27.01 -25.86
N LEU A 317 -9.29 26.44 -24.67
CA LEU A 317 -10.00 25.24 -24.21
C LEU A 317 -11.52 25.44 -24.16
N PRO A 318 -12.30 24.38 -24.46
CA PRO A 318 -13.75 24.45 -24.41
C PRO A 318 -14.22 24.57 -22.95
N PRO A 319 -15.34 25.27 -22.69
CA PRO A 319 -15.95 25.33 -21.37
C PRO A 319 -16.63 24.00 -21.02
N SER A 320 -16.58 23.61 -19.75
CA SER A 320 -17.23 22.42 -19.22
C SER A 320 -18.74 22.56 -19.29
N SER A 321 -19.41 21.55 -19.83
CA SER A 321 -20.88 21.52 -19.92
C SER A 321 -21.58 21.31 -18.58
N SER A 322 -20.87 20.83 -17.55
CA SER A 322 -21.45 20.51 -16.24
C SER A 322 -20.46 20.68 -15.10
N THR A 323 -20.98 20.77 -13.88
CA THR A 323 -20.20 20.68 -12.64
C THR A 323 -20.07 19.23 -12.21
N LEU A 324 -18.84 18.75 -12.11
CA LEU A 324 -18.49 17.38 -11.69
C LEU A 324 -18.07 17.36 -10.23
N VAL A 325 -18.76 16.57 -9.41
CA VAL A 325 -18.46 16.39 -7.99
C VAL A 325 -18.35 14.91 -7.67
N THR A 326 -17.37 14.54 -6.86
CA THR A 326 -17.18 13.16 -6.40
C THR A 326 -18.13 12.81 -5.26
N LEU A 327 -18.88 11.71 -5.36
CA LEU A 327 -19.73 11.23 -4.26
C LEU A 327 -18.98 10.31 -3.30
N GLU A 328 -17.97 9.62 -3.83
CA GLU A 328 -17.12 8.64 -3.15
C GLU A 328 -15.67 8.90 -3.52
N THR A 329 -14.73 8.16 -2.93
CA THR A 329 -13.35 8.15 -3.44
C THR A 329 -13.37 7.59 -4.86
N THR A 330 -12.96 8.40 -5.83
CA THR A 330 -13.00 8.00 -7.24
C THR A 330 -11.59 7.84 -7.78
N GLU A 331 -11.37 6.72 -8.46
CA GLU A 331 -10.17 6.42 -9.21
C GLU A 331 -10.52 6.61 -10.69
N ALA A 332 -9.75 7.44 -11.38
CA ALA A 332 -10.00 7.78 -12.75
C ALA A 332 -8.69 7.87 -13.52
N PHE A 333 -8.75 7.58 -14.81
CA PHE A 333 -7.68 7.86 -15.75
C PHE A 333 -7.93 9.20 -16.42
N GLY A 334 -6.91 10.05 -16.48
CA GLY A 334 -6.96 11.36 -17.13
C GLY A 334 -6.13 11.41 -18.40
N LEU A 335 -6.70 11.93 -19.48
CA LEU A 335 -5.98 12.27 -20.72
C LEU A 335 -6.03 13.79 -20.90
N GLU A 336 -4.86 14.45 -20.81
CA GLU A 336 -4.80 15.92 -20.84
C GLU A 336 -5.13 16.47 -22.24
N ALA A 337 -5.64 17.70 -22.31
CA ALA A 337 -6.04 18.34 -23.56
C ALA A 337 -4.87 18.43 -24.57
N GLU A 338 -3.64 18.64 -24.08
CA GLU A 338 -2.44 18.65 -24.91
C GLU A 338 -2.17 17.29 -25.56
N ASP A 339 -2.39 16.20 -24.82
CA ASP A 339 -2.23 14.82 -25.32
C ASP A 339 -3.31 14.48 -26.35
N VAL A 340 -4.56 14.92 -26.13
CA VAL A 340 -5.65 14.79 -27.12
C VAL A 340 -5.31 15.58 -28.40
N LYS A 341 -4.79 16.80 -28.26
CA LYS A 341 -4.34 17.64 -29.39
C LYS A 341 -3.22 16.95 -30.16
N TYR A 342 -2.24 16.39 -29.45
CA TYR A 342 -1.16 15.63 -30.09
C TYR A 342 -1.70 14.43 -30.88
N VAL A 343 -2.53 13.59 -30.27
CA VAL A 343 -3.07 12.38 -30.93
C VAL A 343 -3.89 12.75 -32.17
N THR A 344 -4.74 13.77 -32.07
CA THR A 344 -5.58 14.22 -33.20
C THR A 344 -4.80 14.86 -34.33
N GLN A 345 -3.68 15.53 -34.03
CA GLN A 345 -2.80 16.12 -35.04
C GLN A 345 -1.86 15.09 -35.68
N HIS A 346 -1.27 14.21 -34.88
CA HIS A 346 -0.30 13.22 -35.34
C HIS A 346 -0.97 12.09 -36.14
N PHE A 347 -2.10 11.57 -35.65
CA PHE A 347 -2.86 10.49 -36.29
C PHE A 347 -4.03 11.03 -37.12
N ARG A 348 -3.78 12.11 -37.87
CA ARG A 348 -4.81 12.84 -38.62
C ARG A 348 -5.58 11.93 -39.60
N TYR A 349 -4.89 10.95 -40.20
CA TYR A 349 -5.47 9.96 -41.12
C TYR A 349 -6.62 9.16 -40.49
N THR A 350 -6.53 8.85 -39.20
CA THR A 350 -7.56 8.10 -38.46
C THR A 350 -8.89 8.84 -38.45
N PHE A 351 -8.84 10.16 -38.32
CA PHE A 351 -10.02 11.00 -38.28
C PHE A 351 -10.60 11.27 -39.68
N VAL A 352 -9.89 10.93 -40.76
CA VAL A 352 -10.42 10.94 -42.13
C VAL A 352 -11.48 9.86 -42.32
N ASN A 353 -11.36 8.74 -41.59
CA ASN A 353 -12.25 7.59 -41.68
C ASN A 353 -13.71 7.99 -41.42
N GLU A 354 -14.61 7.65 -42.35
CA GLU A 354 -16.04 7.97 -42.25
C GLU A 354 -16.69 7.41 -40.98
N LYS A 355 -16.27 6.24 -40.50
CA LYS A 355 -16.80 5.67 -39.25
C LYS A 355 -16.46 6.55 -38.05
N VAL A 356 -15.19 6.99 -37.97
CA VAL A 356 -14.69 7.88 -36.91
C VAL A 356 -15.38 9.25 -37.00
N LYS A 357 -15.50 9.83 -38.21
CA LYS A 357 -16.23 11.09 -38.43
C LYS A 357 -17.68 11.02 -37.99
N ARG A 358 -18.40 9.94 -38.35
CA ARG A 358 -19.80 9.75 -37.96
C ARG A 358 -19.94 9.63 -36.46
N SER A 359 -19.07 8.85 -35.81
CA SER A 359 -19.03 8.73 -34.35
C SER A 359 -18.74 10.09 -33.70
N ALA A 360 -17.73 10.82 -34.17
CA ALA A 360 -17.40 12.16 -33.68
C ALA A 360 -18.57 13.14 -33.77
N ARG A 361 -19.29 13.15 -34.91
CA ARG A 361 -20.48 13.99 -35.10
C ARG A 361 -21.63 13.54 -34.20
N TYR A 362 -21.85 12.24 -34.05
CA TYR A 362 -22.96 11.72 -33.23
C TYR A 362 -22.79 12.04 -31.74
N TYR A 363 -21.56 11.97 -31.22
CA TYR A 363 -21.25 12.25 -29.82
C TYR A 363 -20.96 13.71 -29.52
N SER A 364 -20.66 14.54 -30.53
CA SER A 364 -20.42 15.97 -30.34
C SER A 364 -21.66 16.71 -29.77
N PRO A 365 -21.53 17.44 -28.65
CA PRO A 365 -22.61 18.24 -28.08
C PRO A 365 -23.16 19.29 -29.07
N GLY A 366 -22.29 19.88 -29.90
CA GLY A 366 -22.68 20.86 -30.90
C GLY A 366 -23.59 20.28 -31.99
N TRP A 367 -23.23 19.13 -32.55
CA TRP A 367 -24.03 18.44 -33.57
C TRP A 367 -25.35 17.90 -32.99
N ARG A 368 -25.35 17.39 -31.76
CA ARG A 368 -26.59 16.98 -31.06
C ARG A 368 -27.54 18.15 -30.86
N THR A 369 -27.02 19.29 -30.43
CA THR A 369 -27.80 20.52 -30.25
C THR A 369 -28.36 21.02 -31.59
N TRP A 370 -27.53 21.05 -32.63
CA TRP A 370 -27.95 21.41 -33.99
C TRP A 370 -29.06 20.47 -34.51
N ALA A 371 -28.91 19.16 -34.35
CA ALA A 371 -29.90 18.18 -34.76
C ALA A 371 -31.22 18.35 -33.99
N ALA A 372 -31.16 18.54 -32.67
CA ALA A 372 -32.34 18.79 -31.84
C ALA A 372 -33.08 20.06 -32.29
N VAL A 373 -32.37 21.17 -32.52
CA VAL A 373 -32.95 22.43 -33.01
C VAL A 373 -33.56 22.24 -34.41
N ALA A 374 -32.88 21.54 -35.32
CA ALA A 374 -33.38 21.28 -36.66
C ALA A 374 -34.67 20.43 -36.65
N ILE A 375 -34.72 19.37 -35.83
CA ILE A 375 -35.92 18.53 -35.64
C ILE A 375 -37.06 19.37 -35.05
N GLN A 376 -36.78 20.17 -34.02
CA GLN A 376 -37.77 21.04 -33.39
C GLN A 376 -38.35 22.06 -34.38
N LEU A 377 -37.52 22.69 -35.21
CA LEU A 377 -37.95 23.63 -36.24
C LEU A 377 -38.77 22.94 -37.34
N ALA A 378 -38.35 21.75 -37.79
CA ALA A 378 -39.09 20.96 -38.76
C ALA A 378 -40.48 20.55 -38.23
N TRP A 379 -40.55 20.10 -36.97
CA TRP A 379 -41.80 19.76 -36.31
C TRP A 379 -42.74 20.97 -36.17
N ARG A 380 -42.22 22.13 -35.77
CA ARG A 380 -42.99 23.38 -35.71
C ARG A 380 -43.54 23.77 -37.08
N ARG A 381 -42.74 23.66 -38.14
CA ARG A 381 -43.20 23.91 -39.53
C ARG A 381 -44.28 22.92 -39.96
N TYR A 382 -44.13 21.64 -39.65
CA TYR A 382 -45.12 20.60 -39.94
C TYR A 382 -46.45 20.89 -39.22
N ARG A 383 -46.39 21.18 -37.91
CA ARG A 383 -47.57 21.52 -37.10
C ARG A 383 -48.28 22.79 -37.60
N HIS A 384 -47.53 23.81 -38.02
CA HIS A 384 -48.09 25.02 -38.62
C HIS A 384 -48.78 24.74 -39.97
N ARG A 385 -48.21 23.85 -40.80
CA ARG A 385 -48.85 23.41 -42.05
C ARG A 385 -50.15 22.64 -41.77
N LEU A 386 -50.15 21.74 -40.79
CA LEU A 386 -51.35 21.01 -40.38
C LEU A 386 -52.48 21.93 -39.91
N THR A 387 -52.17 22.95 -39.11
CA THR A 387 -53.16 23.94 -38.66
C THR A 387 -53.71 24.79 -39.80
N LEU A 388 -52.89 25.14 -40.79
CA LEU A 388 -53.35 25.84 -41.99
C LEU A 388 -54.21 24.94 -42.88
N THR A 389 -53.86 23.66 -43.00
CA THR A 389 -54.66 22.70 -43.79
C THR A 389 -55.97 22.34 -43.13
N SER A 390 -56.06 22.30 -41.79
CA SER A 390 -57.32 22.11 -41.05
C SER A 390 -58.22 23.34 -41.10
N LEU A 391 -57.65 24.54 -41.24
CA LEU A 391 -58.38 25.78 -41.57
C LEU A 391 -58.76 25.86 -43.07
N SER A 392 -58.27 24.89 -43.85
CA SER A 392 -58.64 24.47 -45.22
C SER A 392 -60.09 24.65 -45.66
N PHE A 393 -60.98 24.23 -44.75
CA PHE A 393 -62.39 24.04 -45.03
C PHE A 393 -63.22 25.32 -44.94
N ILE A 394 -62.61 26.45 -44.61
CA ILE A 394 -63.24 27.76 -44.69
C ILE A 394 -62.41 28.59 -45.65
N ARG A 395 -62.87 28.68 -46.90
CA ARG A 395 -62.37 29.66 -47.87
C ARG A 395 -62.84 31.05 -47.40
N PRO A 396 -61.93 32.02 -47.25
CA PRO A 396 -62.23 33.33 -47.83
C PRO A 396 -61.20 33.71 -48.88
N ARG A 397 -61.71 34.47 -49.86
CA ARG A 397 -60.97 35.12 -50.93
C ARG A 397 -59.94 36.11 -50.37
N ARG A 398 -58.78 36.15 -51.03
CA ARG A 398 -57.65 37.11 -50.92
C ARG A 398 -56.80 37.00 -49.65
N PRO A 399 -55.45 36.98 -49.77
CA PRO A 399 -54.62 37.48 -48.69
C PRO A 399 -54.58 39.01 -48.76
N LEU A 400 -55.25 39.67 -47.82
CA LEU A 400 -54.95 41.04 -47.43
C LEU A 400 -53.62 41.05 -46.67
N SER A 401 -52.75 41.98 -47.06
CA SER A 401 -51.58 42.52 -46.35
C SER A 401 -50.85 41.57 -45.38
N ARG A 402 -49.64 41.20 -45.80
CA ARG A 402 -48.51 40.91 -44.90
C ARG A 402 -48.48 41.96 -43.78
N CYS A 403 -48.91 41.59 -42.59
CA CYS A 403 -48.53 42.25 -41.35
C CYS A 403 -47.66 41.24 -40.60
N SER A 404 -46.40 41.11 -41.00
CA SER A 404 -45.40 40.46 -40.16
C SER A 404 -45.23 41.37 -38.93
N SER A 405 -45.50 40.83 -37.75
CA SER A 405 -45.18 41.56 -36.53
C SER A 405 -43.66 41.83 -36.51
N LEU A 406 -43.24 43.00 -36.03
CA LEU A 406 -41.81 43.33 -35.87
C LEU A 406 -41.06 42.27 -35.03
N GLY A 407 -41.80 41.54 -34.18
CA GLY A 407 -41.33 40.39 -33.41
C GLY A 407 -41.10 39.14 -34.27
N GLU A 408 -41.97 38.83 -35.24
CA GLU A 408 -41.80 37.67 -36.15
C GLU A 408 -40.66 37.86 -37.15
N ASP A 409 -40.44 39.07 -37.67
CA ASP A 409 -39.31 39.34 -38.56
C ASP A 409 -37.99 39.37 -37.78
N ARG A 410 -37.97 39.85 -36.52
CA ARG A 410 -36.82 39.65 -35.62
C ARG A 410 -36.63 38.19 -35.24
N LEU A 411 -37.69 37.42 -34.99
CA LEU A 411 -37.61 35.99 -34.67
C LEU A 411 -37.17 35.14 -35.87
N ARG A 412 -37.46 35.55 -37.11
CA ARG A 412 -36.91 34.93 -38.33
C ARG A 412 -35.48 35.35 -38.62
N LEU A 413 -35.13 36.62 -38.40
CA LEU A 413 -33.75 37.10 -38.52
C LEU A 413 -32.85 36.46 -37.44
N TYR A 414 -33.34 36.33 -36.20
CA TYR A 414 -32.70 35.56 -35.12
C TYR A 414 -32.74 34.06 -35.39
N ALA A 415 -33.80 33.50 -35.97
CA ALA A 415 -33.82 32.09 -36.36
C ALA A 415 -32.89 31.79 -37.56
N ALA A 416 -32.54 32.78 -38.39
CA ALA A 416 -31.57 32.65 -39.48
C ALA A 416 -30.12 32.97 -39.05
N LEU A 417 -29.92 33.84 -38.04
CA LEU A 417 -28.63 34.07 -37.37
C LEU A 417 -28.28 32.99 -36.34
N LEU A 418 -29.29 32.34 -35.72
CA LEU A 418 -29.18 31.30 -34.69
C LEU A 418 -29.65 29.91 -35.15
N THR A 419 -30.03 29.73 -36.42
CA THR A 419 -29.75 28.46 -37.10
C THR A 419 -28.24 28.36 -37.10
N SER A 420 -27.72 27.83 -35.97
CA SER A 420 -26.32 27.51 -35.70
C SER A 420 -25.64 27.29 -37.04
N PRO A 421 -24.56 28.00 -37.38
CA PRO A 421 -23.79 27.60 -38.55
C PRO A 421 -23.67 26.10 -38.42
N LYS A 422 -24.11 25.36 -39.45
CA LYS A 422 -23.86 23.92 -39.53
C LYS A 422 -22.42 23.78 -39.04
N PRO A 423 -22.15 23.07 -37.92
CA PRO A 423 -20.79 23.00 -37.39
C PRO A 423 -19.92 22.68 -38.60
N ASN A 424 -18.93 23.55 -38.87
CA ASN A 424 -18.39 23.76 -40.21
C ASN A 424 -18.24 22.39 -40.88
N GLN A 425 -18.78 22.24 -42.10
CA GLN A 425 -18.57 21.00 -42.85
C GLN A 425 -17.06 20.72 -42.99
N ASP A 426 -16.27 21.80 -42.90
CA ASP A 426 -14.82 21.86 -42.92
C ASP A 426 -14.13 21.47 -41.59
N ASP A 427 -14.86 21.32 -40.47
CA ASP A 427 -14.32 20.73 -39.23
C ASP A 427 -13.87 19.28 -39.45
N PHE A 428 -14.35 18.64 -40.52
CA PHE A 428 -13.99 17.27 -40.89
C PHE A 428 -13.67 17.11 -42.38
N SER A 429 -13.45 18.21 -43.12
CA SER A 429 -12.81 18.15 -44.43
C SER A 429 -11.30 18.05 -44.19
N PHE A 430 -10.72 16.90 -44.51
CA PHE A 430 -9.31 16.63 -44.28
C PHE A 430 -8.46 17.16 -45.41
#